data_AF-A0A8T6W9A0-F1
#
_entry.id   AF-A0A8T6W9A0-F1
#
_cell.length_a   1.000
_cell.length_b   1.000
_cell.length_c   1.000
_cell.angle_alpha   90.00
_cell.angle_beta   90.00
_cell.angle_gamma   90.00
#
_symmetry.space_group_name_H-M   'P 1'
#
loop_
_entity.id
_entity.type
_entity.pdbx_description
1 polymer ?
#
loop_
_entity_poly.entity_id
_entity_poly.type
_entity_poly.pdbx_seq_one_letter_code
_entity_poly.pdbx_strand_id
1 'polypeptide(L)'
;GLLTNAKEVNVSWIASDNTTSLSFKVYLNGELINETGEYVYELSLTEGTHTIGILAVDGAGNSKLDTIDLRVVYDYKPPALNFWTANGTVFSDDDINIRLEV
;
A
#
# COMPACT_ATOMS: atom_id res chain seq x y z
N GLY A 1 6.26 -5.82 -4.93
CA GLY A 1 4.85 -6.09 -4.59
C GLY A 1 4.61 -5.59 -3.19
N LEU A 2 3.44 -4.99 -2.93
CA LEU A 2 3.06 -4.49 -1.61
C LEU A 2 2.14 -5.53 -0.94
N LEU A 3 2.53 -5.99 0.25
CA LEU A 3 1.67 -6.78 1.13
C LEU A 3 1.07 -5.81 2.14
N THR A 4 -0.26 -5.69 2.16
CA THR A 4 -0.96 -4.75 3.04
C THR A 4 -2.32 -5.31 3.43
N ASN A 5 -2.79 -4.97 4.62
CA ASN A 5 -4.18 -5.15 5.05
C ASN A 5 -5.01 -3.86 4.89
N ALA A 6 -4.36 -2.75 4.52
CA ALA A 6 -4.99 -1.46 4.26
C ALA A 6 -5.45 -1.37 2.79
N LYS A 7 -6.67 -0.90 2.58
CA LYS A 7 -7.22 -0.62 1.25
C LYS A 7 -6.66 0.65 0.65
N GLU A 8 -6.17 1.54 1.50
CA GLU A 8 -5.61 2.84 1.16
C GLU A 8 -4.08 2.76 1.14
N VAL A 9 -3.48 3.22 0.05
CA VAL A 9 -2.04 3.26 -0.17
C VAL A 9 -1.66 4.70 -0.47
N ASN A 10 -0.81 5.27 0.38
CA ASN A 10 -0.21 6.57 0.14
C ASN A 10 0.88 6.45 -0.92
N VAL A 11 0.67 7.10 -2.07
CA VAL A 11 1.64 7.21 -3.14
C VAL A 11 2.23 8.61 -3.09
N SER A 12 3.54 8.68 -2.86
CA SER A 12 4.29 9.93 -2.92
C SER A 12 5.29 9.90 -4.07
N TRP A 13 5.63 11.07 -4.57
CA TRP A 13 6.59 11.24 -5.65
C TRP A 13 7.49 12.45 -5.41
N ILE A 14 8.59 12.49 -6.16
CA ILE A 14 9.51 13.62 -6.19
C ILE A 14 9.49 14.15 -7.62
N ALA A 15 9.30 15.45 -7.75
CA ALA A 15 9.48 16.16 -9.01
C ALA A 15 10.36 17.39 -8.74
N SER A 16 11.31 17.63 -9.61
CA SER A 16 12.14 18.83 -9.60
C SER A 16 11.99 19.56 -10.92
N ASP A 17 11.84 20.86 -10.82
CA ASP A 17 11.89 21.75 -11.96
C ASP A 17 12.63 23.02 -11.55
N ASN A 18 13.19 23.73 -12.52
CA ASN A 18 13.77 25.05 -12.31
C ASN A 18 12.69 26.15 -12.18
N THR A 19 11.42 25.79 -12.38
CA THR A 19 10.25 26.66 -12.21
C THR A 19 9.57 26.44 -10.86
N THR A 20 8.83 27.44 -10.39
CA THR A 20 8.15 27.43 -9.08
C THR A 20 6.72 26.88 -9.11
N SER A 21 6.24 26.31 -10.22
CA SER A 21 4.83 25.92 -10.35
C SER A 21 4.67 24.62 -11.12
N LEU A 22 4.68 23.51 -10.39
CA LEU A 22 4.31 22.20 -10.88
C LEU A 22 2.87 21.87 -10.49
N SER A 23 2.16 21.21 -11.39
CA SER A 23 0.90 20.53 -11.13
C SER A 23 1.02 19.06 -11.55
N PHE A 24 0.23 18.20 -10.93
CA PHE A 24 0.30 16.77 -11.13
C PHE A 24 -1.05 16.21 -11.56
N LYS A 25 -1.03 15.27 -12.50
CA LYS A 25 -2.16 14.42 -12.82
C LYS A 25 -1.86 12.98 -12.42
N VAL A 26 -2.76 12.37 -11.65
CA VAL A 26 -2.62 11.01 -11.12
C VAL A 26 -3.47 10.06 -11.96
N TYR A 27 -2.85 9.00 -12.45
CA TYR A 27 -3.46 7.97 -13.25
C TYR A 27 -3.48 6.63 -12.53
N LEU A 28 -4.57 5.90 -12.67
CA LEU A 28 -4.70 4.51 -12.23
C LEU A 28 -5.15 3.66 -13.42
N ASN A 29 -4.36 2.66 -13.79
CA ASN A 29 -4.61 1.78 -14.94
C ASN A 29 -4.85 2.55 -16.26
N GLY A 30 -4.18 3.69 -16.41
CA GLY A 30 -4.29 4.56 -17.59
C GLY A 30 -5.44 5.57 -17.54
N GLU A 31 -6.31 5.53 -16.54
CA GLU A 31 -7.39 6.49 -16.34
C GLU A 31 -6.95 7.64 -15.44
N LEU A 32 -7.27 8.87 -15.82
CA LEU A 32 -7.05 10.05 -14.98
C LEU A 32 -8.05 10.04 -13.82
N ILE A 33 -7.54 9.95 -12.59
CA ILE A 33 -8.36 9.88 -11.38
C ILE A 33 -8.27 11.13 -10.51
N ASN A 34 -7.21 11.93 -10.65
CA ASN A 34 -7.07 13.16 -9.88
C ASN A 34 -6.11 14.19 -10.53
N GLU A 35 -6.30 15.46 -10.21
CA GLU A 35 -5.33 16.54 -10.46
C GLU A 35 -5.00 17.23 -9.11
N THR A 36 -3.72 17.46 -8.83
CA THR A 36 -3.26 17.99 -7.53
C THR A 36 -1.98 18.80 -7.66
N GLY A 37 -1.76 19.74 -6.74
CA GLY A 37 -0.46 20.40 -6.53
C GLY A 37 0.40 19.74 -5.46
N GLU A 38 -0.15 18.75 -4.75
CA GLU A 38 0.52 18.02 -3.68
C GLU A 38 1.46 16.94 -4.25
N TYR A 39 2.45 16.54 -3.45
CA TYR A 39 3.42 15.48 -3.80
C TYR A 39 3.03 14.09 -3.26
N VAL A 40 1.79 13.97 -2.80
CA VAL A 40 1.23 12.74 -2.24
C VAL A 40 -0.24 12.62 -2.62
N TYR A 41 -0.68 11.38 -2.85
CA TYR A 41 -2.07 11.05 -3.08
C TYR A 41 -2.39 9.68 -2.49
N GLU A 42 -3.55 9.58 -1.84
CA GLU A 42 -4.02 8.33 -1.24
C GLU A 42 -4.88 7.57 -2.27
N LEU A 43 -4.45 6.36 -2.61
CA LEU A 43 -5.16 5.48 -3.55
C LEU A 43 -5.88 4.37 -2.82
N SER A 44 -7.16 4.17 -3.15
CA SER A 44 -7.85 2.93 -2.80
C SER A 44 -7.56 1.85 -3.86
N LEU A 45 -6.80 0.81 -3.51
CA LEU A 45 -6.42 -0.26 -4.42
C LEU A 45 -7.01 -1.59 -3.98
N THR A 46 -7.57 -2.35 -4.93
CA THR A 46 -8.03 -3.73 -4.73
C THR A 46 -6.90 -4.73 -4.88
N GLU A 47 -7.14 -6.02 -4.60
CA GLU A 47 -6.18 -7.06 -4.99
C GLU A 47 -5.98 -7.10 -6.50
N GLY A 48 -4.74 -7.37 -6.92
CA GLY A 48 -4.37 -7.47 -8.32
C GLY A 48 -3.17 -6.61 -8.67
N THR A 49 -2.92 -6.47 -9.96
CA THR A 49 -1.88 -5.59 -10.49
C THR A 49 -2.52 -4.28 -10.92
N HIS A 50 -1.95 -3.18 -10.44
CA HIS A 50 -2.33 -1.82 -10.79
C HIS A 50 -1.13 -1.09 -11.38
N THR A 51 -1.36 -0.29 -12.42
CA THR A 51 -0.35 0.63 -12.95
C THR A 51 -0.68 2.04 -12.49
N ILE A 52 0.21 2.66 -11.74
CA ILE A 52 0.05 4.02 -11.24
C ILE A 52 0.90 4.94 -12.10
N GLY A 53 0.33 6.04 -12.59
CA GLY A 53 1.03 7.04 -13.39
C GLY A 53 0.96 8.43 -12.79
N ILE A 54 2.06 9.18 -12.81
CA ILE A 54 2.12 10.58 -12.37
C ILE A 54 2.63 11.43 -13.53
N LEU A 55 1.79 12.35 -14.02
CA LEU A 55 2.18 13.35 -15.01
C LEU A 55 2.46 14.67 -14.29
N ALA A 56 3.71 15.10 -14.28
CA ALA A 56 4.08 16.45 -13.86
C ALA A 56 3.91 17.42 -15.04
N VAL A 57 3.34 18.60 -14.78
CA VAL A 57 3.13 19.68 -15.76
C VAL A 57 3.64 21.00 -15.17
N ASP A 58 4.54 21.67 -15.89
CA ASP A 58 5.07 22.99 -15.48
C ASP A 58 4.14 24.15 -15.91
N GLY A 59 4.43 25.35 -15.40
CA GLY A 59 3.67 26.55 -15.74
C GLY A 59 3.76 27.00 -17.21
N ALA A 60 4.70 26.45 -17.99
CA ALA A 60 4.85 26.68 -19.43
C ALA A 60 4.11 25.61 -20.27
N GLY A 61 3.55 24.59 -19.62
CA GLY A 61 2.85 23.47 -20.27
C GLY A 61 3.75 22.30 -20.67
N ASN A 62 5.04 22.29 -20.33
CA ASN A 62 5.86 21.09 -20.52
C ASN A 62 5.43 20.02 -19.53
N SER A 63 5.47 18.75 -19.95
CA SER A 63 5.03 17.66 -19.09
C SER A 63 5.84 16.39 -19.25
N LYS A 64 5.87 15.59 -18.18
CA LYS A 64 6.53 14.28 -18.14
C LYS A 64 5.72 13.30 -17.31
N LEU A 65 5.44 12.13 -17.89
CA LEU A 65 4.75 11.02 -17.25
C LEU A 65 5.77 9.98 -16.77
N ASP A 66 5.60 9.49 -15.55
CA ASP A 66 6.28 8.31 -15.05
C ASP A 66 5.27 7.30 -14.49
N THR A 67 5.59 6.00 -14.55
CA THR A 67 4.67 4.92 -14.19
C THR A 67 5.33 3.82 -13.37
N ILE A 68 4.58 3.25 -12.43
CA ILE A 68 5.00 2.09 -11.64
C ILE A 68 3.91 1.02 -11.61
N ASP A 69 4.31 -0.23 -11.77
CA ASP A 69 3.43 -1.38 -11.60
C ASP A 69 3.48 -1.89 -10.16
N LEU A 70 2.31 -1.92 -9.52
CA LEU A 70 2.11 -2.35 -8.16
C LEU A 70 1.20 -3.57 -8.11
N ARG A 71 1.73 -4.70 -7.62
CA ARG A 71 0.92 -5.86 -7.27
C ARG A 71 0.51 -5.79 -5.80
N VAL A 72 -0.80 -5.74 -5.57
CA VAL A 72 -1.47 -5.75 -4.26
C VAL A 72 -1.99 -7.16 -3.99
N VAL A 73 -1.67 -7.69 -2.81
CA VAL A 73 -2.19 -8.96 -2.30
C VAL A 73 -2.65 -8.71 -0.87
N TYR A 74 -3.90 -9.05 -0.55
CA TYR A 74 -4.40 -8.99 0.81
C TYR A 74 -4.13 -10.31 1.53
N ASP A 75 -3.58 -10.23 2.74
CA ASP A 75 -3.45 -11.40 3.60
C ASP A 75 -4.65 -11.52 4.53
N TYR A 76 -5.44 -12.58 4.30
CA TYR A 76 -6.62 -12.91 5.12
C TYR A 76 -6.37 -14.04 6.12
N LYS A 77 -5.12 -14.51 6.26
CA LYS A 77 -4.83 -15.65 7.13
C LYS A 77 -4.61 -15.16 8.57
N PRO A 78 -5.45 -15.60 9.54
CA PRO A 78 -5.13 -15.38 10.94
C PRO A 78 -3.85 -16.15 11.31
N PRO A 79 -3.06 -15.65 12.27
CA PRO A 79 -1.87 -16.36 12.73
C PRO A 79 -2.26 -17.75 13.24
N ALA A 80 -1.51 -18.77 12.83
CA ALA A 80 -1.74 -20.14 13.28
C ALA A 80 -1.24 -20.31 14.72
N LEU A 81 -2.13 -20.73 15.62
CA LEU A 81 -1.76 -21.13 16.97
C LEU A 81 -1.39 -22.62 16.97
N ASN A 82 -0.11 -22.91 17.21
CA ASN A 82 0.36 -24.28 17.38
C ASN A 82 0.52 -24.55 18.88
N PHE A 83 -0.31 -25.45 19.41
CA PHE A 83 -0.12 -25.98 20.74
C PHE A 83 0.86 -27.16 20.67
N TRP A 84 2.06 -26.99 21.22
CA TRP A 84 2.88 -28.15 21.58
C TRP A 84 2.36 -28.70 22.90
N THR A 85 1.42 -29.64 22.84
CA THR A 85 1.22 -30.55 23.96
C THR A 85 2.16 -31.74 23.78
N ALA A 86 2.99 -32.02 24.78
CA ALA A 86 3.70 -33.29 24.81
C ALA A 86 2.65 -34.40 25.02
N ASN A 87 2.72 -35.49 24.24
CA ASN A 87 1.84 -36.64 24.46
C ASN A 87 1.96 -37.11 25.92
N GLY A 88 0.90 -36.93 26.72
CA GLY A 88 0.86 -37.32 28.14
C GLY A 88 0.85 -36.18 29.16
N THR A 89 0.78 -34.89 28.77
CA THR A 89 0.56 -33.82 29.76
C THR A 89 -0.86 -33.84 30.29
N VAL A 90 -1.00 -34.14 31.59
CA VAL A 90 -2.21 -33.93 32.38
C VAL A 90 -2.05 -32.61 33.11
N PHE A 91 -2.93 -31.64 32.87
CA PHE A 91 -2.98 -30.41 33.65
C PHE A 91 -3.84 -30.69 34.90
N SER A 92 -3.28 -30.50 36.10
CA SER A 92 -3.99 -30.64 37.38
C SER A 92 -4.43 -29.29 37.94
N ASP A 93 -4.53 -28.28 37.08
CA ASP A 93 -4.91 -26.93 37.42
C ASP A 93 -6.24 -26.61 36.71
N ASP A 94 -7.13 -25.88 37.39
CA ASP A 94 -8.42 -25.45 36.83
C ASP A 94 -8.22 -24.37 35.76
N ASP A 95 -7.06 -23.70 35.74
CA ASP A 95 -6.74 -22.63 34.80
C ASP A 95 -5.50 -22.94 33.93
N ILE A 96 -5.68 -22.91 32.61
CA ILE A 96 -4.57 -22.93 31.63
C ILE A 96 -4.37 -21.51 31.09
N ASN A 97 -3.28 -20.87 31.48
CA ASN A 97 -2.89 -19.55 30.97
C ASN A 97 -1.96 -19.69 29.76
N ILE A 98 -2.45 -19.34 28.56
CA ILE A 98 -1.63 -19.26 27.35
C ILE A 98 -1.15 -17.82 27.16
N ARG A 99 0.17 -17.62 27.14
CA ARG A 99 0.77 -16.35 26.72
C ARG A 99 1.01 -16.40 25.21
N LEU A 100 0.47 -15.40 24.52
CA LEU A 100 0.74 -15.16 23.10
C LEU A 100 1.82 -14.08 23.01
N GLU A 101 2.93 -14.39 22.35
CA GLU A 101 3.86 -13.37 21.85
C GLU A 101 3.58 -13.15 20.37
N VAL A 102 3.60 -11.89 19.95
CA VAL A 102 3.37 -11.43 18.56
C VAL A 102 4.72 -11.24 17.88
#